data_AF-A0A1F2V6W7-F1
#
_entry.id   AF-A0A1F2V6W7-F1
#
_cell.length_a   1.000
_cell.length_b   1.000
_cell.length_c   1.000
_cell.angle_alpha   90.00
_cell.angle_beta   90.00
_cell.angle_gamma   90.00
#
_symmetry.space_group_name_H-M   'P 1'
#
loop_
_entity.id
_entity.type
_entity.pdbx_description
1 polymer ?
#
loop_
_entity_poly.entity_id
_entity_poly.type
_entity_poly.pdbx_seq_one_letter_code
_entity_poly.pdbx_strand_id
1 'polypeptide(L)'
;MILLYATIWIALALLVIAEIGKGPLARNGQPARWARPAWIAGGVLAAIHALLALAIRYHWDHALAVRETARQGAAVYGFEWSGNLYVNYLFITLWLAAAWTWRHWLWRAFVLTMVINGAIVFARPAARPAGVVLVLALAWAWSRARL
;
A
#
# COMPACT_ATOMS: atom_id res chain seq x y z
N MET A 1 -9.20 17.55 0.20
CA MET A 1 -8.12 16.90 1.00
C MET A 1 -8.56 15.60 1.67
N ILE A 2 -9.67 15.55 2.40
CA ILE A 2 -10.15 14.34 3.13
C ILE A 2 -10.24 13.11 2.22
N LEU A 3 -10.76 13.27 1.00
CA LEU A 3 -10.93 12.17 0.04
C LEU A 3 -9.63 11.41 -0.27
N LEU A 4 -8.51 12.13 -0.47
CA LEU A 4 -7.22 11.50 -0.75
C LEU A 4 -6.71 10.69 0.45
N TYR A 5 -6.91 11.19 1.67
CA TYR A 5 -6.53 10.44 2.88
C TYR A 5 -7.42 9.22 3.04
N ALA A 6 -8.73 9.37 2.93
CA ALA A 6 -9.67 8.27 3.08
C ALA A 6 -9.37 7.14 2.08
N THR A 7 -9.15 7.46 0.80
CA THR A 7 -8.93 6.44 -0.23
C THR A 7 -7.67 5.61 0.04
N ILE A 8 -6.54 6.22 0.38
CA ILE A 8 -5.31 5.45 0.65
C ILE A 8 -5.40 4.66 1.96
N TRP A 9 -5.94 5.25 3.04
CA TRP A 9 -6.05 4.54 4.32
C TRP A 9 -7.01 3.36 4.26
N ILE A 10 -8.16 3.51 3.58
CA ILE A 10 -9.09 2.40 3.35
C ILE A 10 -8.45 1.34 2.45
N ALA A 11 -7.72 1.74 1.41
CA ALA A 11 -7.01 0.80 0.53
C ALA A 11 -6.01 -0.04 1.33
N LEU A 12 -5.17 0.59 2.14
CA LEU A 12 -4.20 -0.10 3.00
C LEU A 12 -4.88 -0.99 4.04
N ALA A 13 -5.98 -0.56 4.66
CA ALA A 13 -6.75 -1.41 5.57
C ALA A 13 -7.29 -2.66 4.86
N LEU A 14 -7.81 -2.51 3.63
CA LEU A 14 -8.30 -3.62 2.82
C LEU A 14 -7.19 -4.58 2.39
N LEU A 15 -5.99 -4.08 2.09
CA LEU A 15 -4.79 -4.90 1.89
C LEU A 15 -4.51 -5.77 3.12
N VAL A 16 -4.46 -5.16 4.31
CA VAL A 16 -4.18 -5.88 5.56
C VAL A 16 -5.25 -6.92 5.84
N ILE A 17 -6.52 -6.55 5.70
CA ILE A 17 -7.66 -7.47 5.82
C ILE A 17 -7.46 -8.65 4.88
N ALA A 18 -7.20 -8.40 3.59
CA ALA A 18 -6.99 -9.45 2.61
C ALA A 18 -5.82 -10.39 2.96
N GLU A 19 -4.69 -9.85 3.40
CA GLU A 19 -3.52 -10.65 3.82
C GLU A 19 -3.82 -11.50 5.07
N ILE A 20 -4.59 -10.97 6.03
CA ILE A 20 -5.11 -11.75 7.17
C ILE A 20 -6.01 -12.90 6.67
N GLY A 21 -6.86 -12.64 5.68
CA GLY A 21 -7.74 -13.65 5.11
C GLY A 21 -7.03 -14.76 4.33
N LYS A 22 -5.78 -14.53 3.88
CA LYS A 22 -4.95 -15.52 3.18
C LYS A 22 -4.13 -16.46 4.09
N GLY A 23 -3.85 -16.07 5.34
CA GLY A 23 -2.75 -16.65 6.12
C GLY A 23 -3.15 -17.38 7.41
N PRO A 24 -3.74 -16.72 8.43
CA PRO A 24 -4.00 -17.37 9.73
C PRO A 24 -5.46 -17.71 10.02
N LEU A 25 -6.42 -17.00 9.40
CA LEU A 25 -7.87 -17.20 9.65
C LEU A 25 -8.53 -18.20 8.69
N ALA A 26 -7.75 -18.72 7.73
CA ALA A 26 -8.14 -19.73 6.77
C ALA A 26 -8.33 -21.08 7.49
N ARG A 27 -9.51 -21.32 8.07
CA ARG A 27 -9.86 -22.53 8.85
C ARG A 27 -9.49 -23.86 8.20
N ASN A 28 -9.38 -23.92 6.87
CA ASN A 28 -9.18 -25.15 6.09
C ASN A 28 -7.95 -25.08 5.16
N GLY A 29 -7.01 -24.16 5.39
CA GLY A 29 -5.90 -23.88 4.46
C GLY A 29 -6.31 -23.13 3.18
N GLN A 30 -7.61 -22.86 3.00
CA GLN A 30 -8.14 -22.05 1.91
C GLN A 30 -8.37 -20.60 2.35
N PRO A 31 -8.01 -19.59 1.53
CA PRO A 31 -8.26 -18.19 1.84
C PRO A 31 -9.75 -17.93 2.13
N ALA A 32 -10.03 -17.02 3.06
CA ALA A 32 -11.39 -16.61 3.34
C ALA A 32 -12.07 -16.02 2.08
N ARG A 33 -13.36 -16.32 1.88
CA ARG A 33 -14.11 -15.88 0.68
C ARG A 33 -14.13 -14.36 0.49
N TRP A 34 -14.06 -13.60 1.58
CA TRP A 34 -14.02 -12.14 1.59
C TRP A 34 -12.62 -11.56 1.29
N ALA A 35 -11.56 -12.37 1.34
CA ALA A 35 -10.19 -11.89 1.22
C ALA A 35 -9.87 -11.41 -0.21
N ARG A 36 -10.38 -12.13 -1.22
CA ARG A 36 -10.21 -11.74 -2.63
C ARG A 36 -10.97 -10.46 -3.00
N PRO A 37 -12.26 -10.27 -2.66
CA PRO A 37 -12.92 -9.00 -2.92
C PRO A 37 -12.30 -7.85 -2.12
N ALA A 38 -11.86 -8.06 -0.86
CA ALA A 38 -11.12 -7.04 -0.11
C ALA A 38 -9.82 -6.63 -0.82
N TRP A 39 -9.05 -7.60 -1.33
CA TRP A 39 -7.83 -7.34 -2.10
C TRP A 39 -8.08 -6.51 -3.35
N ILE A 40 -9.08 -6.89 -4.14
CA ILE A 40 -9.44 -6.19 -5.38
C ILE A 40 -9.92 -4.77 -5.05
N ALA A 41 -10.83 -4.63 -4.08
CA ALA A 41 -11.35 -3.34 -3.66
C ALA A 41 -10.23 -2.42 -3.17
N GLY A 42 -9.29 -2.94 -2.38
CA GLY A 42 -8.12 -2.19 -1.92
C GLY A 42 -7.23 -1.73 -3.07
N GLY A 43 -6.91 -2.63 -4.01
CA GLY A 43 -6.09 -2.29 -5.18
C GLY A 43 -6.76 -1.27 -6.10
N VAL A 44 -8.07 -1.41 -6.35
CA VAL A 44 -8.85 -0.44 -7.15
C VAL A 44 -8.87 0.92 -6.45
N LEU A 45 -9.07 0.94 -5.13
CA LEU A 45 -9.08 2.18 -4.38
C LEU A 45 -7.70 2.86 -4.33
N ALA A 46 -6.62 2.08 -4.32
CA ALA A 46 -5.26 2.61 -4.46
C ALA A 46 -5.00 3.22 -5.86
N ALA A 47 -5.51 2.59 -6.92
CA ALA A 47 -5.45 3.15 -8.27
C ALA A 47 -6.27 4.45 -8.38
N ILE A 48 -7.49 4.47 -7.84
CA ILE A 48 -8.32 5.68 -7.74
C ILE A 48 -7.59 6.77 -6.95
N HIS A 49 -6.95 6.42 -5.83
CA HIS A 49 -6.15 7.37 -5.05
C HIS A 49 -5.04 8.01 -5.90
N ALA A 50 -4.28 7.22 -6.67
CA ALA A 50 -3.22 7.73 -7.53
C ALA A 50 -3.75 8.67 -8.61
N LEU A 51 -4.86 8.32 -9.25
CA LEU A 51 -5.54 9.17 -10.25
C LEU A 51 -6.07 10.46 -9.64
N LEU A 52 -6.71 10.39 -8.46
CA LEU A 52 -7.20 11.57 -7.75
C LEU A 52 -6.05 12.47 -7.31
N ALA A 53 -4.92 11.92 -6.88
CA ALA A 53 -3.74 12.70 -6.53
C ALA A 53 -3.19 13.44 -7.75
N LEU A 54 -3.09 12.74 -8.89
CA LEU A 54 -2.67 13.34 -10.16
C LEU A 54 -3.64 14.45 -10.60
N ALA A 55 -4.94 14.22 -10.53
CA ALA A 55 -5.96 15.18 -10.94
C ALA A 55 -6.03 16.42 -10.03
N ILE A 56 -6.07 16.21 -8.71
CA ILE A 56 -6.38 17.27 -7.74
C ILE A 56 -5.13 18.01 -7.29
N ARG A 57 -4.02 17.29 -7.07
CA ARG A 57 -2.80 17.88 -6.50
C ARG A 57 -1.78 18.29 -7.55
N TYR A 58 -1.75 17.57 -8.66
CA TYR A 58 -0.79 17.80 -9.72
C TYR A 58 -1.43 18.28 -11.03
N HIS A 59 -2.75 18.49 -11.04
CA HIS A 59 -3.50 19.01 -12.20
C HIS A 59 -3.22 18.26 -13.51
N TRP A 60 -3.06 16.94 -13.43
CA TRP A 60 -2.69 16.06 -14.54
C TRP A 60 -1.28 16.26 -15.10
N ASP A 61 -0.46 17.12 -14.50
CA ASP A 61 0.96 17.25 -14.82
C ASP A 61 1.76 16.13 -14.14
N HIS A 62 1.99 15.06 -14.90
CA HIS A 62 2.79 13.93 -14.46
C HIS A 62 4.26 14.31 -14.19
N ALA A 63 4.83 15.24 -14.97
CA ALA A 63 6.21 15.68 -14.74
C ALA A 63 6.34 16.43 -13.40
N LEU A 64 5.35 17.27 -13.07
CA LEU A 64 5.25 17.89 -11.75
C LEU A 64 5.12 16.84 -10.64
N ALA A 65 4.26 15.84 -10.82
CA ALA A 65 4.11 14.75 -9.85
C ALA A 65 5.43 14.00 -9.59
N VAL A 66 6.17 13.68 -10.65
CA VAL A 66 7.50 13.03 -10.55
C VAL A 66 8.49 13.91 -9.78
N ARG A 67 8.63 15.18 -10.16
CA ARG A 67 9.56 16.12 -9.51
C ARG A 67 9.23 16.30 -8.03
N GLU A 68 7.96 16.52 -7.71
CA GLU A 68 7.55 16.81 -6.33
C GLU A 68 7.64 15.57 -5.44
N THR A 69 7.37 14.37 -5.98
CA THR A 69 7.57 13.12 -5.24
C THR A 69 9.05 12.83 -5.01
N ALA A 70 9.92 13.16 -5.97
CA ALA A 70 11.37 13.05 -5.81
C ALA A 70 11.88 14.00 -4.72
N ARG A 71 11.43 15.26 -4.73
CA ARG A 71 11.77 16.28 -3.74
C ARG A 71 11.32 15.90 -2.32
N GLN A 72 10.08 15.40 -2.18
CA GLN A 72 9.58 14.89 -0.91
C GLN A 72 10.37 13.68 -0.42
N GLY A 73 10.78 12.79 -1.33
CA GLY A 73 11.69 11.69 -1.03
C GLY A 73 13.05 12.17 -0.53
N ALA A 74 13.64 13.17 -1.19
CA ALA A 74 14.93 13.73 -0.79
C ALA A 74 14.89 14.38 0.59
N ALA A 75 13.79 15.01 0.96
CA ALA A 75 13.61 15.57 2.30
C ALA A 75 13.65 14.50 3.42
N VAL A 76 13.40 13.23 3.08
CA VAL A 76 13.43 12.12 4.02
C VAL A 76 14.71 11.30 3.91
N TYR A 77 15.13 10.96 2.69
CA TYR A 77 16.23 10.03 2.44
C TYR A 77 17.54 10.70 2.02
N GLY A 78 17.54 12.03 1.80
CA GLY A 78 18.73 12.81 1.46
C GLY A 78 19.12 12.84 -0.01
N PHE A 79 18.38 12.18 -0.92
CA PHE A 79 18.65 12.21 -2.37
C PHE A 79 17.36 12.31 -3.19
N GLU A 80 17.42 13.07 -4.29
CA GLU A 80 16.32 13.20 -5.24
C GLU A 80 16.32 12.01 -6.20
N TRP A 81 15.26 11.20 -6.14
CA TRP A 81 15.06 10.09 -7.07
C TRP A 81 13.68 10.12 -7.69
N SER A 82 13.66 10.39 -9.00
CA SER A 82 12.45 10.44 -9.82
C SER A 82 11.71 9.09 -9.89
N GLY A 83 12.39 7.98 -9.53
CA GLY A 83 11.79 6.65 -9.49
C GLY A 83 10.75 6.43 -8.39
N ASN A 84 10.71 7.28 -7.35
CA ASN A 84 9.79 7.11 -6.22
C ASN A 84 8.32 6.97 -6.65
N LEU A 85 7.86 7.78 -7.61
CA LEU A 85 6.48 7.71 -8.09
C LEU A 85 6.22 6.42 -8.86
N TYR A 86 7.19 5.97 -9.67
CA TYR A 86 7.07 4.75 -10.46
C TYR A 86 7.03 3.49 -9.59
N VAL A 87 7.70 3.49 -8.43
CA VAL A 87 7.58 2.39 -7.46
C VAL A 87 6.14 2.26 -6.93
N ASN A 88 5.44 3.38 -6.72
CA ASN A 88 4.02 3.36 -6.35
C ASN A 88 3.15 2.76 -7.46
N TYR A 89 3.42 3.11 -8.71
CA TYR A 89 2.70 2.52 -9.85
C TYR A 89 2.98 1.02 -9.96
N LEU A 90 4.24 0.60 -9.84
CA LEU A 90 4.60 -0.80 -9.83
C LEU A 90 3.88 -1.56 -8.72
N PHE A 91 3.81 -1.00 -7.50
CA PHE A 91 3.09 -1.59 -6.39
C PHE A 91 1.61 -1.80 -6.70
N ILE A 92 0.91 -0.77 -7.21
CA ILE A 92 -0.50 -0.85 -7.58
C ILE A 92 -0.72 -1.87 -8.70
N THR A 93 0.13 -1.87 -9.73
CA THR A 93 0.05 -2.79 -10.86
C THR A 93 0.24 -4.24 -10.40
N LEU A 94 1.27 -4.53 -9.59
CA LEU A 94 1.52 -5.89 -9.10
C LEU A 94 0.39 -6.39 -8.19
N TRP A 95 -0.13 -5.51 -7.32
CA TRP A 95 -1.28 -5.79 -6.48
C TRP A 95 -2.48 -6.22 -7.34
N LEU A 96 -2.85 -5.43 -8.36
CA LEU A 96 -4.01 -5.70 -9.21
C LEU A 96 -3.82 -6.88 -10.16
N ALA A 97 -2.64 -7.03 -10.77
CA ALA A 97 -2.43 -7.93 -11.89
C ALA A 97 -2.29 -9.39 -11.49
N ALA A 98 -1.58 -9.71 -10.40
CA ALA A 98 -1.19 -11.10 -10.16
C ALA A 98 -0.77 -11.45 -8.73
N ALA A 99 -0.44 -10.48 -7.87
CA ALA A 99 0.18 -10.78 -6.58
C ALA A 99 -0.77 -11.46 -5.56
N TRP A 100 -2.04 -11.69 -5.91
CA TRP A 100 -3.00 -12.39 -5.05
C TRP A 100 -2.44 -13.73 -4.55
N THR A 101 -1.85 -14.54 -5.43
CA THR A 101 -1.31 -15.88 -5.11
C THR A 101 0.13 -15.85 -4.58
N TRP A 102 0.81 -14.70 -4.64
CA TRP A 102 2.20 -14.59 -4.27
C TRP A 102 2.37 -14.57 -2.75
N ARG A 103 2.80 -15.71 -2.20
CA ARG A 103 3.09 -15.88 -0.76
C ARG A 103 4.58 -15.79 -0.43
N HIS A 104 5.41 -15.51 -1.43
CA HIS A 104 6.86 -15.47 -1.29
C HIS A 104 7.35 -14.27 -0.46
N TRP A 105 8.47 -14.42 0.22
CA TRP A 105 9.00 -13.41 1.15
C TRP A 105 9.33 -12.07 0.48
N LEU A 106 9.73 -12.07 -0.80
CA LEU A 106 10.11 -10.85 -1.52
C LEU A 106 8.91 -9.89 -1.69
N TRP A 107 7.75 -10.40 -2.10
CA TRP A 107 6.47 -9.67 -2.14
C TRP A 107 6.12 -9.10 -0.77
N ARG A 108 6.20 -9.90 0.28
CA ARG A 108 5.90 -9.43 1.65
C ARG A 108 6.83 -8.30 2.07
N ALA A 109 8.13 -8.42 1.81
CA ALA A 109 9.11 -7.36 2.08
C ALA A 109 8.81 -6.10 1.26
N PHE A 110 8.47 -6.25 -0.01
CA PHE A 110 8.09 -5.13 -0.89
C PHE A 110 6.85 -4.41 -0.37
N VAL A 111 5.77 -5.15 -0.10
CA VAL A 111 4.53 -4.60 0.49
C VAL A 111 4.80 -3.90 1.81
N LEU A 112 5.56 -4.53 2.71
CA LEU A 112 5.86 -3.96 4.02
C LEU A 112 6.59 -2.62 3.88
N THR A 113 7.57 -2.56 2.99
CA THR A 113 8.33 -1.34 2.67
C THR A 113 7.39 -0.24 2.16
N MET A 114 6.47 -0.59 1.25
CA MET A 114 5.48 0.35 0.72
C MET A 114 4.52 0.88 1.80
N VAL A 115 4.03 0.00 2.69
CA VAL A 115 3.13 0.38 3.78
C VAL A 115 3.87 1.26 4.80
N ILE A 116 5.11 0.92 5.18
CA ILE A 116 5.93 1.75 6.09
C ILE A 116 6.16 3.12 5.48
N ASN A 117 6.57 3.18 4.21
CA ASN A 117 6.83 4.45 3.54
C ASN A 117 5.56 5.30 3.46
N GLY A 118 4.45 4.74 2.97
CA GLY A 118 3.20 5.47 2.79
C GLY A 118 2.50 5.86 4.10
N ALA A 119 2.43 4.95 5.08
CA ALA A 119 1.59 5.09 6.27
C ALA A 119 2.34 5.60 7.50
N ILE A 120 3.68 5.60 7.50
CA ILE A 120 4.50 6.04 8.64
C ILE A 120 5.44 7.17 8.23
N VAL A 121 6.30 6.93 7.23
CA VAL A 121 7.35 7.88 6.85
C VAL A 121 6.74 9.17 6.28
N PHE A 122 5.93 9.04 5.22
CA PHE A 122 5.30 10.16 4.53
C PHE A 122 3.95 10.58 5.12
N ALA A 123 3.42 9.82 6.08
CA ALA A 123 2.17 10.16 6.73
C ALA A 123 2.33 11.33 7.70
N ARG A 124 1.24 12.11 7.87
CA ARG A 124 1.14 13.15 8.90
C ARG A 124 1.42 12.55 10.28
N PRO A 125 2.08 13.28 11.22
CA PRO A 125 2.44 12.74 12.52
C PRO A 125 1.29 12.07 13.28
N ALA A 126 0.11 12.69 13.27
CA ALA A 126 -1.10 12.16 13.94
C ALA A 126 -1.64 10.85 13.33
N ALA A 127 -1.30 10.55 12.07
CA ALA A 127 -1.77 9.34 11.38
C ALA A 127 -0.77 8.17 11.47
N ARG A 128 0.49 8.42 11.84
CA ARG A 128 1.54 7.40 11.96
C ARG A 128 1.18 6.23 12.89
N PRO A 129 0.50 6.44 14.05
CA PRO A 129 0.10 5.32 14.90
C PRO A 129 -0.80 4.31 14.19
N ALA A 130 -1.72 4.76 13.33
CA ALA A 130 -2.55 3.87 12.53
C ALA A 130 -1.69 3.06 11.53
N GLY A 131 -0.66 3.68 10.96
CA GLY A 131 0.31 2.99 10.09
C GLY A 131 1.08 1.89 10.82
N VAL A 132 1.51 2.16 12.06
CA VAL A 132 2.16 1.16 12.93
C VAL A 132 1.22 -0.02 13.18
N VAL A 133 -0.06 0.24 13.48
CA VAL A 133 -1.06 -0.83 13.65
C VAL A 133 -1.19 -1.70 12.40
N LEU A 134 -1.25 -1.11 11.20
CA LEU A 134 -1.31 -1.86 9.94
C LEU A 134 -0.06 -2.74 9.74
N VAL A 135 1.13 -2.20 10.02
CA VAL A 135 2.40 -2.93 9.91
C VAL A 135 2.45 -4.11 10.88
N LEU A 136 2.05 -3.90 12.15
CA LEU A 136 2.00 -4.97 13.15
C LEU A 136 0.98 -6.05 12.78
N ALA A 137 -0.18 -5.66 12.24
CA ALA A 137 -1.20 -6.59 11.77
C ALA A 137 -0.69 -7.46 10.59
N LEU A 138 0.04 -6.87 9.63
CA LEU A 138 0.69 -7.62 8.56
C LEU A 138 1.76 -8.58 9.09
N ALA A 139 2.63 -8.11 9.98
CA ALA A 139 3.67 -8.94 10.57
C ALA A 139 3.08 -10.15 11.33
N TRP A 140 2.01 -9.92 12.10
CA TRP A 140 1.25 -10.97 12.78
C TRP A 140 0.58 -11.94 11.80
N ALA A 141 -0.02 -11.43 10.72
CA ALA A 141 -0.65 -12.27 9.70
C ALA A 141 0.36 -13.19 9.01
N TRP A 142 1.58 -12.70 8.78
CA TRP A 142 2.62 -13.44 8.06
C TRP A 142 3.43 -14.38 8.95
N SER A 143 3.60 -14.07 10.24
CA SER A 143 4.29 -14.95 11.19
C SER A 143 3.51 -16.25 11.43
N ARG A 144 2.18 -16.17 11.46
CA ARG A 144 1.31 -17.35 11.61
C ARG A 144 1.14 -18.18 10.34
N ALA A 145 1.49 -17.63 9.17
CA ALA A 145 1.45 -18.36 7.90
C ALA A 145 2.72 -19.21 7.64
N ARG A 146 3.60 -19.37 8.64
CA ARG A 146 4.85 -20.16 8.57
C ARG A 146 4.86 -21.35 9.56
N LEU A 147 3.71 -21.99 9.78
CA LEU A 147 3.62 -23.37 10.28
C LEU A 147 2.86 -24.21 9.26
#